data_AF-A0A933KN88-F1
#
_entry.id   AF-A0A933KN88-F1
#
_cell.length_a   1.000
_cell.length_b   1.000
_cell.length_c   1.000
_cell.angle_alpha   90.00
_cell.angle_beta   90.00
_cell.angle_gamma   90.00
#
_symmetry.space_group_name_H-M   'P 1'
#
loop_
_entity.id
_entity.type
_entity.pdbx_description
1 polymer ?
#
loop_
_entity_poly.entity_id
_entity_poly.type
_entity_poly.pdbx_seq_one_letter_code
_entity_poly.pdbx_strand_id
1 'polypeptide(L)' 'MSNVQVKNLAPGLHEQLRARAGEAGTTISDYVLELIRRDLQLPSRRQWLTAVSQLPSHDFHRSEITDAIQAGRDQR' A
#
# COMPACT_ATOMS: atom_id res chain seq x y z
N MET A 1 12.45 -2.43 -23.70
CA MET A 1 11.51 -3.24 -22.90
C MET A 1 12.32 -4.11 -21.96
N SER A 2 12.01 -4.08 -20.66
CA SER A 2 12.66 -4.94 -19.66
C SER A 2 11.72 -6.11 -19.35
N ASN A 3 12.25 -7.31 -19.18
CA ASN A 3 11.49 -8.47 -18.72
C ASN A 3 12.04 -8.94 -17.37
N VAL A 4 11.17 -9.49 -16.54
CA VAL A 4 11.54 -10.11 -15.27
C VAL A 4 11.18 -11.58 -15.39
N GLN A 5 12.18 -12.45 -15.27
CA GLN A 5 11.98 -13.90 -15.20
C GLN A 5 12.04 -14.35 -13.75
N VAL A 6 10.93 -14.89 -13.24
CA VAL A 6 10.87 -15.49 -11.90
C VAL A 6 11.07 -17.00 -12.05
N LYS A 7 12.16 -17.52 -11.47
CA LYS A 7 12.47 -18.96 -11.46
C LYS A 7 12.19 -19.55 -10.08
N ASN A 8 12.10 -20.88 -10.01
CA ASN A 8 11.89 -21.63 -8.76
C ASN A 8 10.61 -21.24 -8.02
N LEU A 9 9.50 -21.10 -8.75
CA LEU A 9 8.19 -20.90 -8.14
C LEU A 9 7.85 -22.09 -7.22
N ALA A 10 7.28 -21.79 -6.05
CA ALA A 10 6.78 -22.83 -5.16
C ALA A 10 5.77 -23.72 -5.91
N PRO A 11 5.73 -25.04 -5.62
CA PRO A 11 4.77 -25.95 -6.25
C PRO A 11 3.34 -25.42 -6.11
N GLY A 12 2.60 -25.41 -7.22
CA GLY A 12 1.20 -24.94 -7.25
C GLY A 12 1.01 -23.42 -7.27
N LEU A 13 2.04 -22.61 -7.05
CA LEU A 13 1.93 -21.15 -7.09
C LEU A 13 1.49 -20.64 -8.47
N HIS A 14 2.02 -21.26 -9.54
CA HIS A 14 1.62 -20.93 -10.91
C HIS A 14 0.12 -21.19 -11.16
N GLU A 15 -0.42 -22.31 -10.67
CA GLU A 15 -1.85 -22.62 -10.83
C GLU A 15 -2.74 -21.72 -10.00
N GLN A 16 -2.33 -21.33 -8.80
CA GLN A 16 -3.05 -20.33 -8.01
C GLN A 16 -3.09 -18.96 -8.70
N LEU A 17 -1.96 -18.53 -9.29
CA LEU A 17 -1.91 -17.29 -10.08
C LEU A 17 -2.79 -17.39 -11.32
N ARG A 18 -2.79 -18.54 -12.01
CA ARG A 18 -3.66 -18.80 -13.16
C ARG A 18 -5.14 -18.70 -12.78
N ALA A 19 -5.55 -19.34 -11.69
CA ALA A 19 -6.94 -19.30 -11.22
C ALA A 19 -7.39 -17.86 -10.96
N ARG A 20 -6.59 -17.09 -10.20
CA ARG A 20 -6.91 -15.69 -9.90
C ARG A 20 -6.90 -14.77 -11.14
N ALA A 21 -5.97 -15.00 -12.07
CA ALA A 21 -5.95 -14.27 -13.34
C ALA A 21 -7.22 -14.56 -14.16
N GLY A 22 -7.68 -15.82 -14.18
CA GLY A 22 -8.93 -16.23 -14.81
C GLY A 22 -10.15 -15.57 -14.17
N GLU A 23 -10.24 -15.54 -12.84
CA GLU A 23 -11.30 -14.84 -12.11
C GLU A 23 -11.33 -13.33 -12.42
N ALA A 24 -10.15 -12.73 -12.60
CA ALA A 24 -10.00 -11.32 -12.97
C ALA A 24 -10.13 -11.05 -14.48
N GLY A 25 -10.38 -12.07 -15.31
CA GLY A 25 -10.52 -11.92 -16.76
C GLY A 25 -9.26 -11.42 -17.47
N THR A 26 -8.08 -11.72 -16.93
CA THR A 26 -6.79 -11.19 -17.40
C THR A 26 -5.75 -12.29 -17.62
N THR A 27 -4.63 -11.97 -18.25
CA THR A 27 -3.52 -12.94 -18.40
C THR A 27 -2.74 -13.07 -17.08
N ILE A 28 -2.02 -14.17 -16.89
CA ILE A 28 -1.16 -14.34 -15.70
C ILE A 28 -0.13 -13.21 -15.61
N SER A 29 0.48 -12.83 -16.73
CA SER A 29 1.45 -11.74 -16.79
C SER A 29 0.84 -10.42 -16.34
N ASP A 30 -0.32 -10.06 -16.89
CA ASP A 30 -1.01 -8.81 -16.55
C ASP A 30 -1.45 -8.80 -15.09
N TYR A 31 -1.96 -9.93 -14.58
CA TYR A 31 -2.33 -10.08 -13.18
C TYR A 31 -1.13 -9.86 -12.24
N VAL A 32 0.01 -10.49 -12.54
CA VAL A 32 1.23 -10.37 -11.74
C VAL A 32 1.80 -8.96 -11.81
N LEU A 33 1.80 -8.33 -12.99
CA LEU A 33 2.25 -6.95 -13.15
C LEU A 33 1.39 -5.97 -12.36
N GLU A 34 0.07 -6.15 -12.38
CA GLU A 34 -0.85 -5.33 -11.60
C GLU A 34 -0.65 -5.53 -10.09
N LEU A 35 -0.41 -6.75 -9.63
CA LEU A 35 -0.05 -7.02 -8.24
C LEU A 35 1.22 -6.27 -7.82
N ILE A 36 2.29 -6.35 -8.62
CA ILE A 36 3.54 -5.64 -8.36
C ILE A 36 3.30 -4.13 -8.36
N ARG A 37 2.51 -3.61 -9.32
CA ARG A 37 2.19 -2.17 -9.39
C ARG A 37 1.46 -1.70 -8.13
N ARG A 38 0.47 -2.47 -7.65
CA ARG A 38 -0.26 -2.17 -6.42
C ARG A 38 0.63 -2.22 -5.18
N ASP A 39 1.51 -3.21 -5.10
CA ASP A 39 2.47 -3.33 -4.00
C ASP A 39 3.41 -2.11 -3.96
N LEU A 40 3.92 -1.69 -5.13
CA LEU A 40 4.81 -0.55 -5.27
C LEU A 40 4.13 0.82 -5.11
N GLN A 41 2.79 0.89 -5.11
CA GLN A 41 2.07 2.14 -4.85
C GLN A 41 2.16 2.57 -3.38
N LEU A 42 2.40 1.63 -2.47
CA LEU A 42 2.54 1.92 -1.05
C LEU A 42 4.03 1.97 -0.68
N PRO A 43 4.46 2.97 0.10
CA PRO A 43 5.79 2.91 0.68
C PRO A 43 5.89 1.68 1.57
N SER A 44 7.02 0.97 1.52
CA SER A 44 7.31 -0.03 2.53
C SER A 44 7.25 0.62 3.92
N ARG A 45 6.90 -0.16 4.97
CA ARG A 45 6.86 0.34 6.35
C ARG A 45 8.12 1.14 6.72
N ARG A 46 9.30 0.68 6.29
CA ARG A 46 10.57 1.37 6.53
C ARG A 46 10.61 2.74 5.83
N GLN A 47 10.27 2.79 4.54
CA GLN A 47 10.22 4.06 3.79
C GLN A 47 9.20 5.02 4.40
N TRP A 48 8.05 4.49 4.81
CA TRP A 48 7.02 5.29 5.47
C TRP A 48 7.50 5.85 6.81
N LEU A 49 8.09 5.04 7.68
CA LEU A 49 8.64 5.52 8.96
C LEU A 49 9.75 6.56 8.75
N THR A 50 10.61 6.37 7.75
CA THR A 50 11.61 7.37 7.37
C THR A 50 10.93 8.67 6.92
N ALA A 51 9.90 8.59 6.07
CA ALA A 51 9.15 9.77 5.64
C ALA A 51 8.49 10.50 6.82
N VAL A 52 7.86 9.76 7.73
CA VAL A 52 7.25 10.31 8.95
C VAL A 52 8.27 10.99 9.85
N SER A 53 9.46 10.40 10.02
CA SER A 53 10.54 11.01 10.83
C SER A 53 11.10 12.31 10.26
N GLN A 54 10.87 12.58 8.97
CA GLN A 54 11.28 13.82 8.30
C GLN A 54 10.20 14.91 8.36
N LEU A 55 8.98 14.58 8.78
CA LEU A 55 7.94 15.58 8.96
C LEU A 55 8.25 16.46 10.18
N PRO A 56 7.90 17.76 10.13
CA PRO A 56 8.02 18.62 11.29
C PRO A 56 7.30 17.99 12.49
N SER A 57 8.00 17.86 13.60
CA SER A 57 7.35 17.48 14.85
C SER A 57 6.57 18.68 15.36
N HIS A 58 5.26 18.53 15.48
CA HIS A 58 4.41 19.50 16.13
C HIS A 58 4.17 19.08 17.57
N ASP A 59 4.52 19.96 18.51
CA ASP A 59 4.16 19.79 19.91
C ASP A 59 2.84 20.54 20.13
N PHE A 60 1.75 19.80 20.25
CA PHE A 60 0.43 20.35 20.54
C PHE A 60 0.12 20.13 22.01
N HIS A 61 -0.26 21.19 22.71
CA HIS A 61 -0.74 21.04 24.06
C HIS A 61 -2.11 20.36 24.06
N ARG A 62 -2.37 19.50 25.06
CA ARG A 62 -3.63 18.75 25.16
C ARG A 62 -4.88 19.64 25.15
N SER A 63 -4.79 20.84 25.72
CA SER A 63 -5.90 21.80 25.70
C SER A 63 -6.25 22.24 24.28
N GLU A 64 -5.26 22.55 23.46
CA GLU A 64 -5.45 22.99 22.07
C GLU A 64 -6.15 21.93 21.23
N ILE A 65 -5.82 20.65 21.45
CA ILE A 65 -6.49 19.53 20.79
C ILE A 65 -7.96 19.44 21.23
N THR A 66 -8.22 19.61 22.53
CA THR A 66 -9.58 19.50 23.09
C THR A 66 -10.47 20.64 22.59
N ASP A 67 -9.92 21.85 22.55
CA ASP A 67 -10.62 23.05 22.07
C ASP A 67 -10.95 22.94 20.58
N ALA A 68 -10.03 22.44 19.76
CA ALA A 68 -10.27 22.21 18.32
C ALA A 68 -11.38 21.17 18.07
N ILE A 69 -11.41 20.09 18.84
CA ILE A 69 -12.47 19.07 18.75
C ILE A 69 -13.82 19.67 19.15
N GLN A 70 -13.86 20.47 20.22
CA GLN A 70 -15.09 21.09 20.70
C GLN A 70 -15.63 22.10 19.67
N ALA A 71 -14.78 22.97 19.14
CA ALA A 71 -15.14 23.92 18.10
C ALA A 71 -15.72 23.24 16.84
N GLY A 72 -15.19 22.07 16.45
CA GLY A 72 -15.72 21.29 15.33
C GLY A 72 -17.06 20.60 15.62
N ARG A 73 -17.39 20.35 16.89
CA ARG A 73 -18.71 19.82 17.30
C ARG A 73 -19.77 20.90 17.35
N ASP A 74 -19.40 22.10 17.80
CA ASP A 74 -20.31 23.24 17.90
C ASP A 74 -20.77 23.78 16.53
N GLN A 75 -20.08 23.39 15.45
CA GLN A 75 -20.40 23.73 14.06
C GLN A 75 -21.25 22.69 13.32
N ARG A 76 -21.63 21.58 13.97
CA ARG A 76 -22.51 20.53 13.43
C ARG A 76 -23.93 20.67 13.97
#